data_AF-V8NYD1-F1
#
_entry.id   AF-V8NYD1-F1
#
_cell.length_a   1.000
_cell.length_b   1.000
_cell.length_c   1.000
_cell.angle_alpha   90.00
_cell.angle_beta   90.00
_cell.angle_gamma   90.00
#
_symmetry.space_group_name_H-M   'P 1'
#
loop_
_entity.id
_entity.type
_entity.pdbx_description
1 polymer ?
#
loop_
_entity_poly.entity_id
_entity_poly.type
_entity_poly.pdbx_seq_one_letter_code
_entity_poly.pdbx_strand_id
1 'polypeptide(L)'
;VLRLRARKNLWPGDRAQSPERASNSLIKAVGFAISQLQQLSPSILPLQLLIGILMVPLYRYLGLALPQLSRATNIRTFSLSNVCSYIQKLTRVRVVDNSALGNTPYHRPPKCIHVYTKNGVGKVGDRILLAIKGEKKKALIVGCKFPGPCMTPRFDSNNVVLIEDNGNPVGTRIKTPIPSLLRKKKEFSKVLAIATDFV
;
A
#
# COMPACT_ATOMS: atom_id res chain seq x y z
N VAL A 1 -8.17 11.96 -15.81
CA VAL A 1 -8.08 13.22 -15.03
C VAL A 1 -9.11 13.33 -13.91
N LEU A 2 -10.06 12.40 -13.70
CA LEU A 2 -10.99 12.46 -12.54
C LEU A 2 -11.04 11.13 -11.77
N ARG A 3 -9.99 10.84 -10.97
CA ARG A 3 -10.11 9.94 -9.80
C ARG A 3 -8.96 9.99 -8.79
N LEU A 4 -8.13 11.05 -8.81
CA LEU A 4 -6.99 11.20 -7.90
C LEU A 4 -7.20 12.27 -6.82
N ARG A 5 -8.40 12.86 -6.70
CA ARG A 5 -8.66 13.95 -5.75
C ARG A 5 -9.19 13.53 -4.38
N ALA A 6 -9.50 12.25 -4.14
CA ALA A 6 -10.22 11.83 -2.93
C ALA A 6 -9.40 11.02 -1.90
N ARG A 7 -8.06 11.04 -1.93
CA ARG A 7 -7.22 10.34 -0.93
C ARG A 7 -6.15 11.21 -0.29
N LYS A 8 -6.40 12.50 -0.10
CA LYS A 8 -5.40 13.43 0.46
C LYS A 8 -5.52 13.72 1.95
N ASN A 9 -6.59 13.34 2.65
CA ASN A 9 -6.80 13.76 4.04
C ASN A 9 -7.11 12.62 5.02
N LEU A 10 -6.55 11.42 4.81
CA LEU A 10 -6.86 10.27 5.66
C LEU A 10 -5.69 9.95 6.61
N TRP A 11 -5.74 10.53 7.81
CA TRP A 11 -4.83 10.27 8.94
C TRP A 11 -5.06 8.84 9.51
N PRO A 12 -4.19 8.31 10.40
CA PRO A 12 -4.28 6.93 10.90
C PRO A 12 -5.56 6.56 11.67
N GLY A 13 -6.49 7.50 11.89
CA GLY A 13 -7.79 7.28 12.52
C GLY A 13 -8.86 6.69 11.60
N ASP A 14 -8.65 6.74 10.29
CA ASP A 14 -9.65 6.38 9.28
C ASP A 14 -9.30 5.06 8.59
N ARG A 15 -9.02 4.06 9.41
CA ARG A 15 -9.11 2.67 8.97
C ARG A 15 -10.60 2.42 8.73
N ALA A 16 -10.97 2.04 7.50
CA ALA A 16 -12.31 1.53 7.21
C ALA A 16 -12.72 0.60 8.37
N GLN A 17 -13.79 0.95 9.07
CA GLN A 17 -14.33 0.14 10.16
C GLN A 17 -14.53 -1.27 9.59
N SER A 18 -13.91 -2.26 10.22
CA SER A 18 -14.04 -3.65 9.75
C SER A 18 -15.53 -4.00 9.71
N PRO A 19 -15.99 -4.79 8.72
CA PRO A 19 -17.39 -5.20 8.62
C PRO A 19 -17.89 -5.92 9.89
N GLU A 20 -16.98 -6.44 10.72
CA GLU A 20 -17.29 -6.98 12.05
C GLU A 20 -17.86 -5.94 13.01
N ARG A 21 -17.40 -4.68 13.01
CA ARG A 21 -17.90 -3.67 13.95
C ARG A 21 -19.32 -3.19 13.61
N ALA A 22 -19.65 -3.13 12.31
CA ALA A 22 -20.99 -2.82 11.82
C ALA A 22 -21.99 -3.97 12.09
N SER A 23 -21.54 -5.22 11.99
CA SER A 23 -22.36 -6.37 12.41
C SER A 23 -22.66 -6.34 13.90
N ASN A 24 -21.68 -5.97 14.73
CA ASN A 24 -21.86 -5.87 16.18
C ASN A 24 -22.74 -4.68 16.60
N SER A 25 -22.80 -3.58 15.83
CA SER A 25 -23.75 -2.49 16.09
C SER A 25 -25.19 -2.86 15.71
N LEU A 26 -25.38 -3.59 14.61
CA LEU A 26 -26.70 -4.10 14.23
C LEU A 26 -27.20 -5.14 15.22
N ILE A 27 -26.35 -6.06 15.67
CA ILE A 27 -26.71 -7.05 16.70
C ILE A 27 -27.07 -6.37 18.03
N LYS A 28 -26.33 -5.32 18.44
CA LYS A 28 -26.67 -4.51 19.62
C LYS A 28 -27.97 -3.73 19.45
N ALA A 29 -28.25 -3.19 18.27
CA ALA A 29 -29.48 -2.47 17.98
C ALA A 29 -30.71 -3.40 17.97
N VAL A 30 -30.58 -4.61 17.41
CA VAL A 30 -31.63 -5.64 17.45
C VAL A 30 -31.88 -6.11 18.89
N GLY A 31 -30.82 -6.34 19.68
CA GLY A 31 -30.95 -6.68 21.09
C GLY A 31 -31.64 -5.59 21.91
N PHE A 32 -31.35 -4.32 21.63
CA PHE A 32 -32.01 -3.18 22.30
C PHE A 32 -33.49 -3.07 21.91
N ALA A 33 -33.85 -3.30 20.64
CA ALA A 33 -35.24 -3.28 20.19
C ALA A 33 -36.09 -4.40 20.82
N ILE A 34 -35.51 -5.59 20.98
CA ILE A 34 -36.16 -6.72 21.67
C ILE A 34 -36.37 -6.41 23.16
N SER A 35 -35.40 -5.76 23.81
CA SER A 35 -35.52 -5.30 25.20
C SER A 35 -36.63 -4.26 25.41
N GLN A 36 -36.88 -3.39 24.43
CA GLN A 36 -37.91 -2.36 24.51
C GLN A 36 -39.32 -2.93 24.27
N LEU A 37 -39.45 -3.96 23.41
CA LEU A 37 -40.72 -4.66 23.19
C LEU A 37 -41.20 -5.47 24.41
N GLN A 38 -40.30 -5.79 25.33
CA GLN A 38 -40.62 -6.52 26.56
C GLN A 38 -41.16 -5.62 27.69
N GLN A 39 -41.26 -4.31 27.47
CA GLN A 39 -41.83 -3.34 28.42
C GLN A 39 -43.30 -2.96 28.16
N LEU A 40 -43.95 -3.47 27.10
CA LEU A 40 -45.37 -3.23 26.86
C LEU A 40 -46.26 -4.30 27.53
N SER A 41 -47.05 -3.84 28.51
CA SER A 41 -48.26 -4.41 29.15
C SER A 41 -48.42 -5.96 29.23
N PRO A 42 -48.54 -6.55 30.44
CA PRO A 42 -48.54 -8.00 30.68
C PRO A 42 -49.88 -8.73 30.40
N SER A 43 -50.62 -8.41 29.34
CA SER A 43 -51.90 -9.06 29.03
C SER A 43 -51.87 -10.07 27.87
N ILE A 44 -50.71 -10.34 27.25
CA ILE A 44 -50.59 -11.28 26.10
C ILE A 44 -49.41 -12.25 26.27
N LEU A 45 -49.25 -12.78 27.48
CA LEU A 45 -48.19 -13.74 27.82
C LEU A 45 -48.23 -15.09 27.06
N PRO A 46 -49.39 -15.69 26.68
CA PRO A 46 -49.36 -17.00 26.01
C PRO A 46 -48.96 -16.92 24.52
N LEU A 47 -49.20 -15.79 23.86
CA LEU A 47 -48.97 -15.63 22.43
C LEU A 47 -47.49 -15.30 22.11
N GLN A 48 -46.81 -14.59 23.00
CA GLN A 48 -45.37 -14.32 22.90
C GLN A 48 -44.52 -15.58 23.09
N LEU A 49 -44.93 -16.48 24.00
CA LEU A 49 -44.22 -17.74 24.23
C LEU A 49 -44.31 -18.67 23.01
N LEU A 50 -45.48 -18.73 22.36
CA LEU A 50 -45.71 -19.54 21.16
C LEU A 50 -44.89 -19.04 19.97
N ILE A 51 -44.80 -17.71 19.77
CA ILE A 51 -43.96 -17.11 18.74
C ILE A 51 -42.48 -17.41 19.01
N GLY A 52 -42.02 -17.31 20.27
CA GLY A 52 -40.65 -17.65 20.65
C GLY A 52 -40.28 -19.10 20.34
N ILE A 53 -41.15 -20.06 20.69
CA ILE A 53 -40.93 -21.49 20.46
C ILE A 53 -40.88 -21.82 18.95
N LEU A 54 -41.75 -21.19 18.14
CA LEU A 54 -41.77 -21.40 16.69
C LEU A 54 -40.56 -20.75 15.98
N MET A 55 -40.05 -19.63 16.50
CA MET A 55 -38.95 -18.89 15.88
C MET A 55 -37.56 -19.48 16.16
N VAL A 56 -37.35 -20.15 17.29
CA VAL A 56 -36.05 -20.76 17.66
C VAL A 56 -35.53 -21.78 16.62
N PRO A 57 -36.32 -22.74 16.12
CA PRO A 57 -35.82 -23.67 15.09
C PRO A 57 -35.58 -22.98 13.74
N LEU A 58 -36.35 -21.93 13.42
CA LEU A 58 -36.19 -21.15 12.19
C LEU A 58 -34.87 -20.36 12.19
N TYR A 59 -34.55 -19.68 13.30
CA TYR A 59 -33.28 -18.96 13.45
C TYR A 59 -32.06 -19.89 13.49
N ARG A 60 -32.18 -21.10 14.07
CA ARG A 60 -31.11 -22.11 14.03
C ARG A 60 -30.87 -22.65 12.61
N TYR A 61 -31.93 -22.88 11.85
CA TYR A 61 -31.82 -23.34 10.45
C TYR A 61 -31.18 -22.27 9.56
N LEU A 62 -31.55 -21.00 9.76
CA LEU A 62 -30.97 -19.88 9.02
C LEU A 62 -29.49 -19.62 9.40
N GLY A 63 -29.11 -19.82 10.66
CA GLY A 63 -27.73 -19.67 11.15
C GLY A 63 -26.74 -20.70 10.59
N LEU A 64 -27.21 -21.89 10.22
CA LEU A 64 -26.38 -22.95 9.63
C LEU A 64 -26.18 -22.78 8.11
N ALA A 65 -27.06 -22.05 7.42
CA ALA A 65 -27.00 -21.87 5.96
C ALA A 65 -26.09 -20.71 5.51
N LEU A 66 -25.86 -19.71 6.36
CA LEU A 66 -25.11 -18.50 6.01
C LEU A 66 -23.57 -18.63 5.88
N PRO A 67 -22.84 -19.53 6.59
CA PRO A 67 -21.38 -19.56 6.48
C PRO A 67 -20.85 -20.26 5.21
N GLN A 68 -21.71 -20.95 4.45
CA GLN A 68 -21.34 -21.66 3.21
C GLN A 68 -21.26 -20.73 1.99
N LEU A 69 -22.11 -19.69 1.94
CA LEU A 69 -22.17 -18.73 0.82
C LEU A 69 -21.00 -17.71 0.81
N SER A 70 -20.32 -17.50 1.95
CA SER A 70 -19.21 -16.54 2.05
C SER A 70 -17.90 -17.06 1.42
N ARG A 71 -17.70 -18.38 1.33
CA ARG A 71 -16.49 -18.96 0.71
C ARG A 71 -16.46 -18.83 -0.82
N ALA A 72 -17.61 -18.68 -1.47
CA ALA A 72 -17.73 -18.58 -2.92
C ALA A 72 -17.38 -17.20 -3.49
N THR A 73 -17.24 -16.16 -2.66
CA THR A 73 -16.95 -14.79 -3.10
C THR A 73 -15.46 -14.42 -3.06
N ASN A 74 -14.56 -15.36 -2.73
CA ASN A 74 -13.12 -15.16 -2.92
C ASN A 74 -12.71 -15.37 -4.39
N ILE A 75 -13.46 -14.73 -5.29
CA ILE A 75 -13.04 -14.54 -6.67
C ILE A 75 -11.92 -13.50 -6.57
N ARG A 76 -10.67 -13.94 -6.76
CA ARG A 76 -9.53 -13.05 -6.89
C ARG A 76 -9.79 -12.18 -8.12
N THR A 77 -10.31 -10.98 -7.94
CA THR A 77 -10.56 -10.02 -9.01
C THR A 77 -9.23 -9.74 -9.70
N PHE A 78 -9.04 -10.26 -10.91
CA PHE A 78 -7.85 -9.99 -11.71
C PHE A 78 -7.81 -8.49 -12.01
N SER A 79 -6.67 -7.85 -11.73
CA SER A 79 -6.49 -6.43 -12.01
C SER A 79 -6.36 -6.24 -13.52
N LEU A 80 -7.38 -5.67 -14.15
CA LEU A 80 -7.37 -5.28 -15.57
C LEU A 80 -6.67 -3.92 -15.81
N SER A 81 -6.12 -3.29 -14.77
CA SER A 81 -5.46 -1.99 -14.92
C SER A 81 -4.11 -2.16 -15.61
N ASN A 82 -3.80 -1.23 -16.52
CA ASN A 82 -2.49 -1.16 -17.18
C ASN A 82 -1.33 -1.25 -16.19
N VAL A 83 -0.25 -1.94 -16.59
CA VAL A 83 0.95 -2.10 -15.77
C VAL A 83 1.57 -0.73 -15.48
N CYS A 84 1.52 -0.31 -14.22
CA CYS A 84 2.17 0.93 -13.79
C CYS A 84 3.67 0.72 -13.68
N SER A 85 4.45 1.29 -14.59
CA SER A 85 5.92 1.23 -14.57
C SER A 85 6.58 2.41 -13.87
N TYR A 86 5.81 3.34 -13.30
CA TYR A 86 6.32 4.47 -12.54
C TYR A 86 6.81 4.06 -11.15
N ILE A 87 7.79 4.80 -10.62
CA ILE A 87 8.20 4.65 -9.22
C ILE A 87 7.23 5.44 -8.34
N GLN A 88 6.44 4.72 -7.58
CA GLN A 88 5.47 5.27 -6.62
C GLN A 88 5.53 4.48 -5.30
N LYS A 89 4.65 4.83 -4.35
CA LYS A 89 4.55 4.08 -3.09
C LYS A 89 4.36 2.57 -3.34
N LEU A 90 5.00 1.74 -2.51
CA LEU A 90 5.03 0.28 -2.56
C LEU A 90 5.74 -0.33 -3.77
N THR A 91 6.36 0.48 -4.64
CA THR A 91 7.14 -0.02 -5.78
C THR A 91 8.40 -0.72 -5.29
N ARG A 92 8.64 -1.93 -5.81
CA ARG A 92 9.89 -2.66 -5.61
C ARG A 92 10.99 -2.04 -6.47
N VAL A 93 12.14 -1.82 -5.89
CA VAL A 93 13.30 -1.23 -6.56
C VAL A 93 14.53 -2.11 -6.38
N ARG A 94 15.53 -1.92 -7.23
CA ARG A 94 16.84 -2.55 -7.12
C ARG A 94 17.83 -1.51 -6.64
N VAL A 95 18.49 -1.79 -5.51
CA VAL A 95 19.60 -0.98 -5.03
C VAL A 95 20.85 -1.38 -5.83
N VAL A 96 21.58 -0.38 -6.35
CA VAL A 96 22.69 -0.63 -7.28
C VAL A 96 24.05 -0.14 -6.79
N ASP A 97 24.10 0.29 -5.53
CA ASP A 97 25.34 0.61 -4.85
C ASP A 97 26.00 -0.63 -4.24
N ASN A 98 27.28 -0.48 -3.89
CA ASN A 98 28.03 -1.49 -3.14
C ASN A 98 27.81 -1.39 -1.61
N SER A 99 26.77 -0.70 -1.14
CA SER A 99 26.54 -0.55 0.31
C SER A 99 26.23 -1.90 0.96
N ALA A 100 26.58 -2.05 2.24
CA ALA A 100 26.25 -3.26 3.00
C ALA A 100 24.73 -3.48 3.03
N LEU A 101 23.95 -2.40 3.24
CA LEU A 101 22.48 -2.46 3.29
C LEU A 101 21.86 -2.96 1.98
N GLY A 102 22.40 -2.56 0.83
CA GLY A 102 21.88 -2.92 -0.49
C GLY A 102 22.20 -4.37 -0.90
N ASN A 103 23.39 -4.87 -0.58
CA ASN A 103 23.86 -6.17 -1.09
C ASN A 103 23.50 -7.35 -0.17
N THR A 104 23.29 -7.10 1.12
CA THR A 104 22.89 -8.16 2.05
C THR A 104 21.48 -8.69 1.73
N PRO A 105 21.29 -10.00 1.65
CA PRO A 105 19.99 -10.59 1.38
C PRO A 105 19.01 -10.33 2.54
N TYR A 106 17.73 -10.19 2.20
CA TYR A 106 16.66 -10.03 3.18
C TYR A 106 15.35 -10.63 2.66
N HIS A 107 14.51 -11.13 3.56
CA HIS A 107 13.26 -11.81 3.21
C HIS A 107 12.22 -10.90 2.51
N ARG A 108 12.35 -9.57 2.64
CA ARG A 108 11.51 -8.58 1.97
C ARG A 108 12.35 -7.73 1.02
N PRO A 109 11.93 -7.55 -0.25
CA PRO A 109 12.62 -6.67 -1.18
C PRO A 109 12.46 -5.21 -0.75
N PRO A 110 13.39 -4.32 -1.13
CA PRO A 110 13.30 -2.92 -0.79
C PRO A 110 12.13 -2.26 -1.55
N LYS A 111 11.36 -1.45 -0.82
CA LYS A 111 10.14 -0.80 -1.34
C LYS A 111 10.16 0.69 -1.07
N CYS A 112 9.69 1.47 -2.04
CA CYS A 112 9.49 2.91 -1.88
C CYS A 112 8.31 3.18 -0.93
N ILE A 113 8.52 3.96 0.13
CA ILE A 113 7.47 4.42 1.05
C ILE A 113 6.92 5.78 0.61
N HIS A 114 7.81 6.69 0.21
CA HIS A 114 7.47 8.07 -0.09
C HIS A 114 8.30 8.60 -1.25
N VAL A 115 7.67 9.41 -2.11
CA VAL A 115 8.33 10.12 -3.19
C VAL A 115 8.27 11.60 -2.86
N TYR A 116 9.42 12.28 -2.86
CA TYR A 116 9.53 13.71 -2.53
C TYR A 116 9.08 14.60 -3.71
N THR A 117 7.89 14.33 -4.25
CA THR A 117 7.29 15.05 -5.37
C THR A 117 5.80 15.27 -5.08
N LYS A 118 5.27 16.45 -5.38
CA LYS A 118 3.85 16.79 -5.15
C LYS A 118 2.87 15.85 -5.88
N ASN A 119 3.31 15.29 -7.02
CA ASN A 119 2.52 14.39 -7.85
C ASN A 119 2.52 12.94 -7.34
N GLY A 120 3.43 12.57 -6.44
CA GLY A 120 3.59 11.19 -5.93
C GLY A 120 4.19 10.20 -6.94
N VAL A 121 4.73 10.70 -8.05
CA VAL A 121 5.37 9.92 -9.12
C VAL A 121 6.85 10.31 -9.19
N GLY A 122 7.73 9.33 -9.06
CA GLY A 122 9.18 9.52 -9.08
C GLY A 122 9.76 9.32 -10.49
N LYS A 123 10.57 10.28 -10.92
CA LYS A 123 11.36 10.24 -12.16
C LYS A 123 12.86 10.10 -11.83
N VAL A 124 13.67 9.88 -12.87
CA VAL A 124 15.13 9.86 -12.71
C VAL A 124 15.61 11.20 -12.14
N GLY A 125 16.44 11.12 -11.11
CA GLY A 125 16.98 12.27 -10.38
C GLY A 125 16.10 12.80 -9.26
N ASP A 126 14.98 12.14 -8.95
CA ASP A 126 14.16 12.47 -7.79
C ASP A 126 14.60 11.67 -6.56
N ARG A 127 14.39 12.26 -5.39
CA ARG A 127 14.64 11.60 -4.10
C ARG A 127 13.40 10.80 -3.69
N ILE A 128 13.63 9.64 -3.08
CA ILE A 128 12.59 8.80 -2.49
C ILE A 128 13.01 8.32 -1.11
N LEU A 129 12.03 7.94 -0.29
CA LEU A 129 12.23 7.24 0.97
C LEU A 129 12.01 5.75 0.74
N LEU A 130 13.02 4.96 1.09
CA LEU A 130 13.07 3.53 0.88
C LEU A 130 13.02 2.78 2.21
N ALA A 131 12.26 1.69 2.25
CA ALA A 131 12.33 0.67 3.28
C ALA A 131 13.33 -0.41 2.85
N ILE A 132 14.43 -0.58 3.58
CA ILE A 132 15.41 -1.64 3.32
C ILE A 132 15.81 -2.29 4.64
N LYS A 133 15.73 -3.63 4.71
CA LYS A 133 16.05 -4.41 5.93
C LYS A 133 15.37 -3.95 7.22
N GLY A 134 14.17 -3.36 7.11
CA GLY A 134 13.44 -2.81 8.26
C GLY A 134 13.82 -1.37 8.62
N GLU A 135 14.83 -0.78 7.98
CA GLU A 135 15.24 0.60 8.14
C GLU A 135 14.64 1.52 7.09
N LYS A 136 14.49 2.80 7.44
CA LYS A 136 14.18 3.88 6.51
C LYS A 136 15.50 4.53 6.04
N LYS A 137 15.70 4.59 4.72
CA LYS A 137 16.84 5.30 4.11
C LYS A 137 16.35 6.11 2.92
N LYS A 138 16.98 7.26 2.68
CA LYS A 138 16.71 8.02 1.45
C LYS A 138 17.44 7.35 0.29
N ALA A 139 16.90 7.50 -0.91
CA ALA A 139 17.50 6.99 -2.13
C ALA A 139 17.28 7.98 -3.28
N LEU A 140 18.21 7.99 -4.22
CA LEU A 140 18.14 8.68 -5.49
C LEU A 140 17.72 7.69 -6.58
N ILE A 141 16.73 8.09 -7.39
CA ILE A 141 16.36 7.31 -8.57
C ILE A 141 17.39 7.56 -9.68
N VAL A 142 18.06 6.50 -10.14
CA VAL A 142 19.05 6.58 -11.24
C VAL A 142 18.53 5.96 -12.54
N GLY A 143 17.58 5.03 -12.47
CA GLY A 143 16.99 4.42 -13.66
C GLY A 143 15.55 4.01 -13.42
N CYS A 144 14.70 4.18 -14.44
CA CYS A 144 13.29 3.84 -14.41
C CYS A 144 12.92 2.98 -15.61
N LYS A 145 11.93 2.09 -15.41
CA LYS A 145 11.32 1.31 -16.51
C LYS A 145 10.35 2.10 -17.38
N PHE A 146 9.73 3.14 -16.79
CA PHE A 146 8.84 4.02 -17.52
C PHE A 146 9.63 4.82 -18.58
N PRO A 147 9.18 4.83 -19.86
CA PRO A 147 9.86 5.59 -20.91
C PRO A 147 9.84 7.09 -20.59
N GLY A 148 11.02 7.71 -20.62
CA GLY A 148 11.17 9.14 -20.40
C GLY A 148 10.90 9.98 -21.64
N PRO A 149 11.25 11.28 -21.61
CA PRO A 149 11.22 12.12 -22.80
C PRO A 149 12.21 11.61 -23.88
N CYS A 150 12.07 12.11 -25.10
CA CYS A 150 12.98 11.78 -26.20
C CYS A 150 14.44 11.97 -25.79
N MET A 151 15.32 11.11 -26.31
CA MET A 151 16.76 11.11 -26.00
C MET A 151 17.11 10.85 -24.52
N THR A 152 16.25 10.16 -23.77
CA THR A 152 16.60 9.63 -22.44
C THR A 152 16.66 8.11 -22.43
N PRO A 153 17.66 7.52 -21.76
CA PRO A 153 17.79 6.07 -21.71
C PRO A 153 16.66 5.47 -20.87
N ARG A 154 16.15 4.34 -21.36
CA ARG A 154 15.18 3.51 -20.64
C ARG A 154 15.90 2.29 -20.07
N PHE A 155 15.65 2.00 -18.80
CA PHE A 155 16.23 0.83 -18.13
C PHE A 155 15.17 -0.27 -17.97
N ASP A 156 15.60 -1.54 -17.90
CA ASP A 156 14.66 -2.64 -17.66
C ASP A 156 14.22 -2.73 -16.19
N SER A 157 15.12 -2.33 -15.28
CA SER A 157 14.89 -2.34 -13.83
C SER A 157 14.81 -0.93 -13.25
N ASN A 158 14.01 -0.78 -12.19
CA ASN A 158 13.97 0.44 -11.39
C ASN A 158 15.19 0.48 -10.48
N ASN A 159 16.18 1.28 -10.86
CA ASN A 159 17.50 1.35 -10.23
C ASN A 159 17.57 2.55 -9.29
N VAL A 160 18.05 2.32 -8.07
CA VAL A 160 18.20 3.36 -7.05
C VAL A 160 19.56 3.27 -6.36
N VAL A 161 20.05 4.42 -5.89
CA VAL A 161 21.28 4.54 -5.10
C VAL A 161 20.91 5.10 -3.74
N LEU A 162 21.42 4.51 -2.65
CA LEU A 162 21.12 4.99 -1.30
C LEU A 162 21.88 6.30 -1.03
N ILE A 163 21.17 7.25 -0.43
CA ILE A 163 21.71 8.53 -0.03
C ILE A 163 21.37 8.81 1.43
N GLU A 164 22.25 9.54 2.10
CA GLU A 164 22.01 10.09 3.41
C GLU A 164 21.10 11.33 3.36
N ASP A 165 20.71 11.82 4.53
CA ASP A 165 19.95 13.07 4.64
C ASP A 165 20.72 14.28 4.11
N ASN A 166 22.05 14.23 4.21
CA ASN A 166 23.00 15.23 3.71
C ASN A 166 23.18 15.20 2.17
N GLY A 167 22.62 14.20 1.48
CA GLY A 167 22.80 14.00 0.04
C GLY A 167 24.09 13.27 -0.36
N ASN A 168 24.90 12.84 0.61
CA ASN A 168 26.04 11.96 0.36
C ASN A 168 25.55 10.55 -0.03
N PRO A 169 26.22 9.86 -0.99
CA PRO A 169 25.94 8.45 -1.24
C PRO A 169 26.39 7.60 -0.06
N VAL A 170 25.62 6.56 0.26
CA VAL A 170 25.97 5.58 1.32
C VAL A 170 27.00 4.57 0.81
N GLY A 171 26.93 4.23 -0.48
CA GLY A 171 27.90 3.35 -1.12
C GLY A 171 29.08 4.10 -1.74
N THR A 172 30.20 3.40 -1.89
CA THR A 172 31.46 3.90 -2.47
C THR A 172 31.58 3.67 -3.98
N ARG A 173 30.82 2.73 -4.55
CA ARG A 173 30.84 2.38 -5.99
C ARG A 173 29.44 2.04 -6.49
N ILE A 174 29.08 2.54 -7.68
CA ILE A 174 27.83 2.21 -8.36
C ILE A 174 28.13 1.22 -9.49
N LYS A 175 27.39 0.09 -9.53
CA LYS A 175 27.68 -1.04 -10.43
C LYS A 175 27.04 -0.93 -11.82
N THR A 176 26.03 -0.08 -12.00
CA THR A 176 25.32 0.07 -13.28
C THR A 176 25.57 1.43 -13.92
N PRO A 177 25.45 1.53 -15.25
CA PRO A 177 25.52 2.81 -15.93
C PRO A 177 24.48 3.80 -15.40
N ILE A 178 24.88 5.06 -15.31
CA ILE A 178 24.04 6.17 -14.86
C ILE A 178 23.71 7.08 -16.06
N PRO A 179 22.48 7.57 -16.19
CA PRO A 179 22.14 8.46 -17.27
C PRO A 179 22.84 9.82 -17.14
N SER A 180 23.44 10.29 -18.22
CA SER A 180 24.13 11.58 -18.36
C SER A 180 23.25 12.77 -18.00
N LEU A 181 21.92 12.64 -18.10
CA LEU A 181 20.93 13.64 -17.68
C LEU A 181 21.11 14.10 -16.22
N LEU A 182 21.63 13.23 -15.35
CA LEU A 182 21.85 13.54 -13.93
C LEU A 182 22.98 14.54 -13.72
N ARG A 183 23.91 14.69 -14.67
CA ARG A 183 25.00 15.68 -14.61
C ARG A 183 24.51 17.12 -14.58
N LYS A 184 23.29 17.38 -15.06
CA LYS A 184 22.67 18.71 -14.98
C LYS A 184 22.35 19.12 -13.54
N LYS A 185 22.19 18.16 -12.62
CA LYS A 185 21.87 18.42 -11.21
C LYS A 185 23.14 18.44 -10.36
N LYS A 186 23.58 19.64 -9.96
CA LYS A 186 24.79 19.83 -9.11
C LYS A 186 24.66 19.23 -7.70
N GLU A 187 23.45 19.02 -7.21
CA GLU A 187 23.17 18.47 -5.88
C GLU A 187 23.77 17.06 -5.64
N PHE A 188 23.94 16.28 -6.70
CA PHE A 188 24.39 14.88 -6.62
C PHE A 188 25.84 14.71 -7.07
N SER A 189 26.66 15.77 -6.96
CA SER A 189 28.05 15.76 -7.42
C SER A 189 28.86 14.58 -6.87
N LYS A 190 28.72 14.25 -5.59
CA LYS A 190 29.40 13.10 -4.97
C LYS A 190 28.93 11.75 -5.51
N VAL A 191 27.63 11.63 -5.82
CA VAL A 191 27.06 10.41 -6.43
C VAL A 191 27.62 10.21 -7.84
N LEU A 192 27.70 11.31 -8.62
CA LEU A 192 28.25 11.29 -9.98
C LEU A 192 29.75 11.00 -10.01
N ALA A 193 30.50 11.46 -9.02
CA ALA A 193 31.94 11.19 -8.91
C ALA A 193 32.26 9.71 -8.68
N ILE A 194 31.33 8.97 -8.07
CA ILE A 194 31.46 7.53 -7.77
C ILE A 194 31.00 6.63 -8.93
N ALA A 195 30.29 7.19 -9.90
CA ALA A 195 29.76 6.45 -11.03
C ALA A 195 30.88 6.10 -12.03
N THR A 196 30.90 4.85 -12.50
CA THR A 196 31.90 4.38 -13.48
C THR A 196 31.47 4.70 -14.90
N ASP A 197 30.24 4.32 -15.26
CA ASP A 197 29.77 4.33 -16.63
C ASP A 197 28.57 5.26 -16.81
N PHE A 198 28.50 5.90 -17.98
CA PHE A 198 27.43 6.85 -18.32
C PHE A 198 26.77 6.48 -19.65
N VAL A 199 25.46 6.70 -19.74
CA VAL A 199 24.62 6.50 -20.93
C VAL A 199 23.80 7.74 -21.24
#